data_AF-B5HAQ1-F1
#
_entry.id   AF-B5HAQ1-F1
#
_cell.length_a   1.000
_cell.length_b   1.000
_cell.length_c   1.000
_cell.angle_alpha   90.00
_cell.angle_beta   90.00
_cell.angle_gamma   90.00
#
_symmetry.space_group_name_H-M   'P 1'
#
loop_
_entity.id
_entity.type
_entity.pdbx_description
1 polymer ?
#
loop_
_entity_poly.entity_id
_entity_poly.type
_entity_poly.pdbx_seq_one_letter_code
_entity_poly.pdbx_strand_id
1 'polypeptide(L)'
;MSRSYLMLPRALTRLFHIAPVPGEPRRKEWGEVERCLGVGLPADYKELIHLYGGSNWDDYVYVLEPGCLNENYDLVEWAERQAEDLEDLWEFEKKPAELEAEGSRVIPWATTDNGECLYWLVRPGVEPDRWTVMVNEARGDRWEHFSVSCTDFLASALDGELQSDILSSLFPRAPHEFRQLTAV
;
A
#
# COMPACT_ATOMS: atom_id res chain seq x y z
N MET A 1 24.63 -18.92 -1.41
CA MET A 1 24.69 -18.31 -2.76
C MET A 1 24.03 -16.95 -2.68
N SER A 2 24.80 -15.88 -2.46
CA SER A 2 24.25 -14.53 -2.40
C SER A 2 23.86 -14.08 -3.80
N ARG A 3 22.56 -13.95 -4.06
CA ARG A 3 22.09 -13.14 -5.18
C ARG A 3 22.46 -11.69 -4.89
N SER A 4 23.13 -11.03 -5.82
CA SER A 4 23.54 -9.64 -5.70
C SER A 4 22.32 -8.73 -5.72
N TYR A 5 21.89 -8.25 -4.56
CA TYR A 5 20.81 -7.26 -4.38
C TYR A 5 21.26 -5.81 -4.64
N LEU A 6 22.42 -5.61 -5.27
CA LEU A 6 23.10 -4.32 -5.46
C LEU A 6 22.37 -3.30 -6.36
N MET A 7 21.12 -3.57 -6.77
CA MET A 7 20.30 -2.68 -7.59
C MET A 7 18.89 -2.44 -7.04
N LEU A 8 18.55 -2.93 -5.84
CA LEU A 8 17.25 -2.62 -5.26
C LEU A 8 17.14 -1.11 -4.97
N PRO A 9 15.98 -0.48 -5.25
CA PRO A 9 15.66 0.86 -4.75
C PRO A 9 15.96 1.00 -3.25
N ARG A 10 16.30 2.21 -2.82
CA ARG A 10 16.69 2.49 -1.42
C ARG A 10 15.64 2.03 -0.42
N ALA A 11 14.35 2.25 -0.71
CA ALA A 11 13.23 1.83 0.12
C ALA A 11 13.22 0.30 0.35
N LEU A 12 13.30 -0.49 -0.72
CA LEU A 12 13.30 -1.96 -0.63
C LEU A 12 14.55 -2.50 0.07
N THR A 13 15.68 -1.81 -0.05
CA THR A 13 16.90 -2.15 0.73
C THR A 13 16.66 -1.98 2.23
N ARG A 14 15.93 -0.94 2.65
CA ARG A 14 15.57 -0.74 4.07
C ARG A 14 14.61 -1.82 4.55
N LEU A 15 13.58 -2.14 3.77
CA LEU A 15 12.67 -3.25 4.08
C LEU A 15 13.41 -4.60 4.22
N PHE A 16 14.45 -4.83 3.43
CA PHE A 16 15.32 -6.01 3.57
C PHE A 16 16.07 -6.05 4.91
N HIS A 17 16.48 -4.90 5.43
CA HIS A 17 17.12 -4.82 6.75
C HIS A 17 16.13 -5.05 7.90
N ILE A 18 14.85 -4.72 7.70
CA ILE A 18 13.77 -4.98 8.66
C ILE A 18 13.37 -6.46 8.64
N ALA A 19 13.08 -7.01 7.46
CA ALA A 19 12.67 -8.39 7.28
C ALA A 19 13.35 -9.02 6.04
N PRO A 20 14.00 -10.20 6.18
CA PRO A 20 14.56 -10.89 5.04
C PRO A 20 13.44 -11.28 4.06
N VAL A 21 13.76 -11.26 2.75
CA VAL A 21 12.80 -11.65 1.72
C VAL A 21 12.28 -13.07 1.99
N PRO A 22 10.95 -13.29 1.99
CA PRO A 22 10.39 -14.63 2.13
C PRO A 22 10.77 -15.52 0.94
N GLY A 23 10.53 -16.83 1.07
CA GLY A 23 11.01 -17.88 0.16
C GLY A 23 10.99 -17.58 -1.34
N GLU A 24 9.95 -18.02 -2.05
CA GLU A 24 9.86 -17.85 -3.51
C GLU A 24 9.22 -16.50 -3.88
N PRO A 25 9.80 -15.75 -4.85
CA PRO A 25 9.21 -14.50 -5.32
C PRO A 25 7.82 -14.67 -5.93
N ARG A 26 6.93 -13.71 -5.71
CA ARG A 26 5.62 -13.68 -6.37
C ARG A 26 5.76 -13.23 -7.82
N ARG A 27 4.98 -13.85 -8.71
CA ARG A 27 4.87 -13.43 -10.11
C ARG A 27 3.41 -13.08 -10.38
N LYS A 28 3.21 -11.98 -11.09
CA LYS A 28 1.89 -11.47 -11.44
C LYS A 28 1.86 -11.13 -12.92
N GLU A 29 0.73 -11.38 -13.55
CA GLU A 29 0.43 -10.91 -14.90
C GLU A 29 -0.01 -9.44 -14.81
N TRP A 30 0.97 -8.54 -14.63
CA TRP A 30 0.71 -7.12 -14.36
C TRP A 30 -0.18 -6.45 -15.42
N GLY A 31 -0.07 -6.86 -16.68
CA GLY A 31 -0.94 -6.33 -17.74
C GLY A 31 -2.42 -6.65 -17.52
N GLU A 32 -2.76 -7.78 -16.90
CA GLU A 32 -4.16 -8.08 -16.55
C GLU A 32 -4.61 -7.28 -15.33
N VAL A 33 -3.76 -7.18 -14.30
CA VAL A 33 -4.02 -6.38 -13.09
C VAL A 33 -4.29 -4.92 -13.46
N GLU A 34 -3.39 -4.32 -14.24
CA GLU A 34 -3.49 -2.92 -14.68
C GLU A 34 -4.69 -2.68 -15.60
N ARG A 35 -5.06 -3.68 -16.41
CA ARG A 35 -6.29 -3.63 -17.22
C ARG A 35 -7.54 -3.66 -16.34
N CYS A 36 -7.58 -4.49 -15.30
CA CYS A 36 -8.70 -4.55 -14.36
C CYS A 36 -8.84 -3.24 -13.58
N LEU A 37 -7.73 -2.68 -13.10
CA LEU A 37 -7.73 -1.40 -12.39
C LEU A 37 -7.95 -0.21 -13.34
N GLY A 38 -7.65 -0.36 -14.64
CA GLY A 38 -7.71 0.70 -15.65
C GLY A 38 -6.57 1.71 -15.58
N VAL A 39 -5.51 1.44 -14.79
CA VAL A 39 -4.31 2.27 -14.66
C VAL A 39 -3.07 1.40 -14.48
N GLY A 40 -1.90 1.95 -14.86
CA GLY A 40 -0.62 1.36 -14.49
C GLY A 40 -0.37 1.45 -12.98
N LEU A 41 0.41 0.54 -12.42
CA LEU A 41 0.82 0.57 -11.01
C LEU A 41 2.28 1.00 -10.84
N PRO A 42 2.64 1.62 -9.69
CA PRO A 42 4.01 2.01 -9.40
C PRO A 42 5.00 0.85 -9.52
N ALA A 43 6.17 1.10 -10.12
CA ALA A 43 7.19 0.09 -10.32
C ALA A 43 7.73 -0.46 -9.00
N ASP A 44 7.89 0.40 -7.99
CA ASP A 44 8.37 0.01 -6.67
C ASP A 44 7.39 -0.92 -5.93
N TYR A 45 6.09 -0.71 -6.10
CA TYR A 45 5.06 -1.61 -5.60
C TYR A 45 5.13 -2.98 -6.28
N LYS A 46 5.32 -3.02 -7.60
CA LYS A 46 5.46 -4.31 -8.31
C LYS A 46 6.67 -5.09 -7.82
N GLU A 47 7.77 -4.41 -7.53
CA GLU A 47 8.96 -5.02 -6.91
C GLU A 47 8.72 -5.46 -5.46
N LEU A 48 8.00 -4.66 -4.66
CA LEU A 48 7.57 -5.03 -3.31
C LEU A 48 6.77 -6.33 -3.34
N ILE A 49 5.75 -6.42 -4.20
CA ILE A 49 4.95 -7.63 -4.36
C ILE A 49 5.79 -8.78 -4.89
N HIS A 50 6.70 -8.54 -5.84
CA HIS A 50 7.58 -9.59 -6.33
C HIS A 50 8.40 -10.24 -5.20
N LEU A 51 8.94 -9.43 -4.29
CA LEU A 51 9.80 -9.90 -3.21
C LEU A 51 9.01 -10.44 -2.02
N TYR A 52 8.04 -9.67 -1.53
CA TYR A 52 7.35 -9.93 -0.26
C TYR A 52 5.94 -10.48 -0.45
N GLY A 53 5.31 -10.25 -1.60
CA GLY A 53 3.90 -10.56 -1.82
C GLY A 53 2.98 -9.77 -0.90
N GLY A 54 1.73 -10.23 -0.80
CA GLY A 54 0.82 -9.81 0.24
C GLY A 54 1.44 -10.13 1.59
N SER A 55 1.53 -9.14 2.45
CA SER A 55 2.34 -9.23 3.66
C SER A 55 1.75 -8.42 4.80
N ASN A 56 2.09 -8.83 6.01
CA ASN A 56 1.76 -8.13 7.23
C ASN A 56 3.06 -7.71 7.94
N TRP A 57 3.09 -6.45 8.37
CA TRP A 57 4.23 -5.79 9.00
C TRP A 57 3.82 -5.26 10.37
N ASP A 58 4.59 -5.63 11.39
CA ASP A 58 4.39 -5.31 12.81
C ASP A 58 3.01 -5.66 13.37
N ASP A 59 2.39 -6.73 12.84
CA ASP A 59 1.01 -7.14 13.15
C ASP A 59 -0.02 -6.03 12.87
N TYR A 60 0.38 -4.99 12.14
CA TYR A 60 -0.39 -3.77 11.99
C TYR A 60 -0.70 -3.48 10.53
N VAL A 61 0.31 -3.27 9.67
CA VAL A 61 0.10 -2.91 8.27
C VAL A 61 0.00 -4.16 7.40
N TYR A 62 -1.09 -4.30 6.66
CA TYR A 62 -1.33 -5.35 5.69
C TYR A 62 -1.21 -4.79 4.27
N VAL A 63 -0.17 -5.19 3.54
CA VAL A 63 0.04 -4.86 2.13
C VAL A 63 -0.85 -5.74 1.27
N LEU A 64 -1.71 -5.11 0.46
CA LEU A 64 -2.61 -5.78 -0.46
C LEU A 64 -1.84 -6.30 -1.67
N GLU A 65 -2.23 -7.47 -2.17
CA GLU A 65 -1.61 -8.12 -3.33
C GLU A 65 -2.68 -8.48 -4.37
N PRO A 66 -2.50 -8.18 -5.68
CA PRO A 66 -3.42 -8.65 -6.70
C PRO A 66 -3.37 -10.18 -6.81
N GLY A 67 -4.50 -10.85 -6.75
CA GLY A 67 -4.57 -12.31 -6.60
C GLY A 67 -3.87 -12.78 -5.34
N CYS A 68 -4.12 -12.13 -4.19
CA CYS A 68 -3.51 -12.54 -2.93
C CYS A 68 -3.96 -13.95 -2.56
N LEU A 69 -3.06 -14.76 -2.00
CA LEU A 69 -3.45 -16.10 -1.53
C LEU A 69 -4.46 -16.05 -0.38
N ASN A 70 -4.44 -14.98 0.41
CA ASN A 70 -5.49 -14.67 1.36
C ASN A 70 -6.46 -13.70 0.67
N GLU A 71 -7.63 -14.19 0.26
CA GLU A 71 -8.62 -13.42 -0.51
C GLU A 71 -9.07 -12.15 0.22
N ASN A 72 -8.97 -12.11 1.56
CA ASN A 72 -9.28 -10.91 2.34
C ASN A 72 -8.33 -9.73 2.09
N TYR A 73 -7.21 -9.93 1.38
CA TYR A 73 -6.20 -8.91 1.08
C TYR A 73 -5.91 -8.81 -0.42
N ASP A 74 -6.88 -9.20 -1.25
CA ASP A 74 -6.80 -9.02 -2.70
C ASP A 74 -6.92 -7.54 -3.08
N LEU A 75 -5.90 -6.99 -3.74
CA LEU A 75 -5.87 -5.58 -4.10
C LEU A 75 -7.01 -5.17 -5.04
N VAL A 76 -7.36 -6.02 -6.02
CA VAL A 76 -8.34 -5.66 -7.05
C VAL A 76 -9.73 -5.64 -6.43
N GLU A 77 -10.06 -6.64 -5.60
CA GLU A 77 -11.32 -6.66 -4.86
C GLU A 77 -11.44 -5.47 -3.88
N TRP A 78 -10.36 -5.15 -3.17
CA TRP A 78 -10.31 -3.98 -2.29
C TRP A 78 -10.50 -2.68 -3.05
N ALA A 79 -9.88 -2.53 -4.22
CA ALA A 79 -10.02 -1.33 -5.03
C ALA A 79 -11.46 -1.11 -5.52
N GLU A 80 -12.16 -2.17 -5.90
CA GLU A 80 -13.57 -2.12 -6.29
C GLU A 80 -14.45 -1.72 -5.09
N ARG A 81 -14.36 -2.46 -3.97
CA ARG A 81 -15.18 -2.21 -2.78
C ARG A 81 -14.93 -0.82 -2.19
N GLN A 82 -13.67 -0.42 -2.03
CA GLN A 82 -13.34 0.89 -1.46
C GLN A 82 -13.78 2.05 -2.34
N ALA A 83 -13.82 1.88 -3.67
CA ALA A 83 -14.33 2.92 -4.55
C ALA A 83 -15.83 3.13 -4.36
N GLU A 84 -16.60 2.06 -4.18
CA GLU A 84 -18.04 2.12 -3.88
C GLU A 84 -18.28 2.72 -2.48
N ASP A 85 -17.62 2.17 -1.45
CA ASP A 85 -17.79 2.60 -0.06
C ASP A 85 -17.46 4.09 0.14
N LEU A 86 -16.42 4.59 -0.53
CA LEU A 86 -16.03 6.00 -0.41
C LEU A 86 -17.00 6.95 -1.12
N GLU A 87 -17.54 6.59 -2.28
CA GLU A 87 -18.54 7.42 -2.96
C GLU A 87 -19.82 7.53 -2.11
N ASP A 88 -20.28 6.42 -1.52
CA ASP A 88 -21.41 6.42 -0.58
C ASP A 88 -21.10 7.26 0.67
N LEU A 89 -19.87 7.16 1.22
CA LEU A 89 -19.45 7.92 2.39
C LEU A 89 -19.42 9.43 2.11
N TRP A 90 -18.96 9.84 0.93
CA TRP A 90 -18.87 11.25 0.54
C TRP A 90 -20.23 11.92 0.27
N GLU A 91 -21.34 11.17 0.29
CA GLU A 91 -22.68 11.76 0.39
C GLU A 91 -22.95 12.40 1.77
N PHE A 92 -22.24 11.95 2.81
CA PHE A 92 -22.44 12.35 4.20
C PHE A 92 -21.21 12.99 4.86
N GLU A 93 -20.01 12.69 4.35
CA GLU A 93 -18.74 13.19 4.84
C GLU A 93 -18.06 14.10 3.83
N LYS A 94 -17.05 14.85 4.27
CA LYS A 94 -16.32 15.75 3.39
C LYS A 94 -15.34 14.95 2.51
N LYS A 95 -15.57 14.97 1.19
CA LYS A 95 -14.61 14.46 0.20
C LYS A 95 -13.28 15.24 0.29
N PRO A 96 -12.12 14.55 0.28
CA PRO A 96 -10.81 15.21 0.22
C PRO A 96 -10.68 16.12 -1.00
N ALA A 97 -10.13 17.32 -0.83
CA ALA A 97 -9.98 18.32 -1.90
C ALA A 97 -9.14 17.77 -3.07
N GLU A 98 -8.19 16.90 -2.77
CA GLU A 98 -7.31 16.21 -3.70
C GLU A 98 -8.06 15.34 -4.72
N LEU A 99 -9.26 14.90 -4.36
CA LEU A 99 -10.16 14.03 -5.13
C LEU A 99 -11.30 14.79 -5.82
N GLU A 100 -11.39 16.11 -5.62
CA GLU A 100 -12.34 16.96 -6.34
C GLU A 100 -11.92 17.21 -7.80
N ALA A 101 -10.62 17.08 -8.10
CA ALA A 101 -10.11 17.23 -9.46
C ALA A 101 -10.61 16.10 -10.36
N GLU A 102 -11.22 16.46 -11.50
CA GLU A 102 -11.82 15.51 -12.43
C GLU A 102 -10.86 14.37 -12.84
N GLY A 103 -11.35 13.14 -12.75
CA GLY A 103 -10.58 11.93 -13.03
C GLY A 103 -9.62 11.49 -11.93
N SER A 104 -9.52 12.23 -10.82
CA SER A 104 -8.77 11.78 -9.63
C SER A 104 -9.54 10.72 -8.88
N ARG A 105 -8.82 9.72 -8.37
CA ARG A 105 -9.39 8.65 -7.53
C ARG A 105 -8.32 8.07 -6.61
N VAL A 106 -8.73 7.24 -5.67
CA VAL A 106 -7.82 6.48 -4.81
C VAL A 106 -7.84 4.99 -5.16
N ILE A 107 -6.69 4.33 -5.00
CA ILE A 107 -6.59 2.87 -5.08
C ILE A 107 -5.85 2.40 -3.82
N PRO A 108 -6.44 1.49 -3.01
CA PRO A 108 -5.81 1.02 -1.78
C PRO A 108 -4.61 0.13 -2.12
N TRP A 109 -3.52 0.29 -1.37
CA TRP A 109 -2.34 -0.56 -1.46
C TRP A 109 -2.01 -1.24 -0.13
N ALA A 110 -2.53 -0.71 0.98
CA ALA A 110 -2.47 -1.35 2.28
C ALA A 110 -3.70 -0.99 3.13
N THR A 111 -3.95 -1.83 4.11
CA THR A 111 -4.87 -1.57 5.22
C THR A 111 -4.15 -1.85 6.54
N THR A 112 -4.82 -1.64 7.66
CA THR A 112 -4.29 -1.89 9.00
C THR A 112 -5.20 -2.81 9.81
N ASP A 113 -4.74 -3.31 10.95
CA ASP A 113 -5.56 -4.09 11.89
C ASP A 113 -6.72 -3.28 12.52
N ASN A 114 -6.62 -1.95 12.52
CA ASN A 114 -7.60 -1.02 13.09
C ASN A 114 -8.58 -0.49 12.04
N GLY A 115 -8.35 -0.78 10.75
CA GLY A 115 -9.22 -0.40 9.64
C GLY A 115 -8.82 0.89 8.92
N GLU A 116 -7.71 1.54 9.28
CA GLU A 116 -7.14 2.60 8.45
C GLU A 116 -6.77 2.04 7.08
N CYS A 117 -6.95 2.85 6.04
CA CYS A 117 -6.61 2.48 4.67
C CYS A 117 -5.57 3.42 4.09
N LEU A 118 -4.60 2.83 3.39
CA LEU A 118 -3.52 3.54 2.74
C LEU A 118 -3.69 3.41 1.22
N TYR A 119 -3.76 4.54 0.55
CA TYR A 119 -4.10 4.65 -0.86
C TYR A 119 -2.99 5.29 -1.67
N TRP A 120 -2.98 5.01 -2.97
CA TRP A 120 -2.39 5.89 -3.96
C TRP A 120 -3.43 6.89 -4.43
N LEU A 121 -3.05 8.15 -4.48
CA LEU A 121 -3.81 9.19 -5.16
C LEU A 121 -3.49 9.16 -6.66
N VAL A 122 -4.39 8.53 -7.41
CA VAL A 122 -4.31 8.46 -8.87
C VAL A 122 -4.80 9.79 -9.45
N ARG A 123 -3.96 10.42 -10.27
CA ARG A 123 -4.29 11.66 -10.98
C ARG A 123 -4.04 11.53 -12.48
N PRO A 124 -4.97 11.97 -13.34
CA PRO A 124 -4.73 12.04 -14.77
C PRO A 124 -3.47 12.84 -15.10
N GLY A 125 -2.61 12.30 -15.97
CA GLY A 125 -1.36 12.95 -16.39
C GLY A 125 -0.21 12.88 -15.38
N VAL A 126 -0.39 12.20 -14.23
CA VAL A 126 0.69 11.91 -13.28
C VAL A 126 1.07 10.44 -13.40
N GLU A 127 2.34 10.19 -13.71
CA GLU A 127 2.92 8.84 -13.79
C GLU A 127 2.74 8.09 -12.45
N PRO A 128 2.46 6.76 -12.48
CA PRO A 128 2.24 5.97 -11.26
C PRO A 128 3.32 6.10 -10.19
N ASP A 129 4.59 6.14 -10.60
CA ASP A 129 5.75 6.26 -9.70
C ASP A 129 5.79 7.59 -8.92
N ARG A 130 4.92 8.55 -9.27
CA ARG A 130 4.83 9.87 -8.65
C ARG A 130 3.52 10.10 -7.89
N TRP A 131 2.69 9.07 -7.74
CA TRP A 131 1.45 9.19 -6.97
C TRP A 131 1.75 9.42 -5.49
N THR A 132 0.95 10.30 -4.89
CA THR A 132 0.99 10.60 -3.46
C THR A 132 0.38 9.44 -2.68
N VAL A 133 0.99 9.06 -1.56
CA VAL A 133 0.37 8.17 -0.58
C VAL A 133 -0.62 8.97 0.27
N MET A 134 -1.85 8.48 0.37
CA MET A 134 -2.88 9.02 1.25
C MET A 134 -3.20 8.03 2.36
N VAL A 135 -3.43 8.51 3.58
CA VAL A 135 -3.87 7.69 4.72
C VAL A 135 -5.22 8.20 5.16
N ASN A 136 -6.24 7.35 5.21
CA ASN A 136 -7.56 7.65 5.74
C ASN A 136 -7.76 6.94 7.08
N GLU A 137 -8.34 7.64 8.05
CA GLU A 137 -8.69 7.03 9.33
C GLU A 137 -9.82 6.02 9.18
N ALA A 138 -9.85 5.00 10.05
CA ALA A 138 -10.87 3.94 9.98
C ALA A 138 -12.30 4.45 10.17
N ARG A 139 -12.47 5.57 10.90
CA ARG A 139 -13.77 6.16 11.24
C ARG A 139 -13.67 7.68 11.26
N GLY A 140 -14.12 8.32 10.19
CA GLY A 140 -14.18 9.77 10.07
C GLY A 140 -13.55 10.28 8.79
N ASP A 141 -13.53 11.60 8.67
CA ASP A 141 -13.20 12.32 7.45
C ASP A 141 -11.74 12.80 7.40
N ARG A 142 -10.87 12.35 8.31
CA ARG A 142 -9.45 12.73 8.28
C ARG A 142 -8.66 11.98 7.22
N TRP A 143 -7.82 12.74 6.52
CA TRP A 143 -6.88 12.26 5.52
C TRP A 143 -5.52 12.94 5.69
N GLU A 144 -4.45 12.14 5.61
CA GLU A 144 -3.08 12.62 5.52
C GLU A 144 -2.47 12.32 4.16
N HIS A 145 -1.47 13.10 3.76
CA HIS A 145 -0.88 13.07 2.42
C HIS A 145 0.64 13.09 2.49
N PHE A 146 1.27 12.15 1.82
CA PHE A 146 2.72 11.97 1.82
C PHE A 146 3.21 11.88 0.38
N SER A 147 3.97 12.87 -0.07
CA SER A 147 4.58 12.92 -1.41
C SER A 147 5.82 12.03 -1.51
N VAL A 148 5.64 10.75 -1.19
CA VAL A 148 6.63 9.67 -1.25
C VAL A 148 5.97 8.46 -1.90
N SER A 149 6.76 7.51 -2.38
CA SER A 149 6.21 6.25 -2.91
C SER A 149 5.67 5.36 -1.77
N CYS A 150 4.87 4.34 -2.09
CA CYS A 150 4.35 3.44 -1.06
C CYS A 150 5.46 2.65 -0.34
N THR A 151 6.52 2.27 -1.05
CA THR A 151 7.65 1.57 -0.42
C THR A 151 8.45 2.50 0.48
N ASP A 152 8.66 3.77 0.08
CA ASP A 152 9.30 4.77 0.92
C ASP A 152 8.44 5.11 2.14
N PHE A 153 7.12 5.20 2.00
CA PHE A 153 6.20 5.37 3.13
C PHE A 153 6.35 4.20 4.11
N LEU A 154 6.21 2.96 3.63
CA LEU A 154 6.27 1.76 4.48
C LEU A 154 7.61 1.66 5.21
N ALA A 155 8.73 1.81 4.49
CA ALA A 155 10.07 1.75 5.07
C ALA A 155 10.32 2.88 6.08
N SER A 156 9.90 4.11 5.77
CA SER A 156 10.11 5.25 6.66
C SER A 156 9.23 5.18 7.90
N ALA A 157 8.02 4.63 7.79
CA ALA A 157 7.15 4.42 8.92
C ALA A 157 7.66 3.29 9.84
N LEU A 158 8.19 2.21 9.25
CA LEU A 158 8.83 1.12 10.02
C LEU A 158 10.13 1.56 10.71
N ASP A 159 10.95 2.39 10.07
CA ASP A 159 12.17 2.92 10.70
C ASP A 159 11.90 4.11 11.67
N GLY A 160 10.65 4.58 11.75
CA GLY A 160 10.26 5.73 12.57
C GLY A 160 10.70 7.10 12.04
N GLU A 161 11.19 7.18 10.79
CA GLU A 161 11.54 8.45 10.12
C GLU A 161 10.30 9.23 9.66
N LEU A 162 9.20 8.53 9.39
CA LEU A 162 7.91 9.10 9.03
C LEU A 162 6.87 8.70 10.09
N GLN A 163 6.13 9.68 10.59
CA GLN A 163 5.02 9.47 11.51
C GLN A 163 3.73 10.05 10.91
N SER A 164 2.63 9.34 11.13
CA SER A 164 1.28 9.73 10.74
C SER A 164 0.48 10.01 12.01
N ASP A 165 -0.29 11.09 12.02
CA ASP A 165 -1.18 11.45 13.13
C ASP A 165 -2.47 10.59 13.13
N ILE A 166 -2.73 9.86 12.03
CA ILE A 166 -3.84 8.91 11.89
C ILE A 166 -3.46 7.50 12.35
N LEU A 167 -2.28 7.02 11.97
CA LEU A 167 -1.83 5.66 12.32
C LEU A 167 -1.59 5.52 13.84
N SER A 168 -1.66 4.28 14.31
CA SER A 168 -1.47 3.95 15.72
C SER A 168 -0.13 4.48 16.26
N SER A 169 -0.19 5.20 17.38
CA SER A 169 1.01 5.62 18.12
C SER A 169 1.87 4.47 18.66
N LEU A 170 1.37 3.22 18.59
CA LEU A 170 2.11 2.01 18.94
C LEU A 170 2.89 1.41 17.76
N PHE A 171 2.73 1.97 16.56
CA PHE A 171 3.48 1.58 15.36
C PHE A 171 4.64 2.56 15.12
N PRO A 172 5.85 2.06 14.76
CA PRO A 172 6.23 0.66 14.57
C PRO A 172 6.55 -0.08 15.88
N ARG A 173 6.56 -1.41 15.81
CA ARG A 173 6.94 -2.28 16.93
C ARG A 173 8.45 -2.53 16.92
N ALA A 174 9.02 -2.66 18.11
CA ALA A 174 10.41 -3.09 18.28
C ALA A 174 10.47 -4.29 19.25
N PRO A 175 10.98 -5.47 18.83
CA PRO A 175 11.48 -5.80 17.49
C PRO A 175 10.36 -5.85 16.44
N HIS A 176 10.73 -5.66 15.17
CA HIS A 176 9.79 -5.79 14.05
C HIS A 176 9.29 -7.23 13.89
N GLU A 177 8.04 -7.37 13.48
CA GLU A 177 7.43 -8.64 13.10
C GLU A 177 7.02 -8.59 11.62
N PHE A 178 7.28 -9.67 10.88
CA PHE A 178 6.90 -9.77 9.48
C PHE A 178 6.29 -11.14 9.20
N ARG A 179 5.21 -11.16 8.42
CA ARG A 179 4.59 -12.38 7.91
C ARG A 179 4.16 -12.20 6.46
N GLN A 180 4.53 -13.14 5.60
CA GLN A 180 3.93 -13.23 4.27
C GLN A 180 2.53 -13.86 4.41
N LEU A 181 1.53 -13.26 3.74
CA LEU A 181 0.16 -13.77 3.76
C LEU A 181 0.07 -15.08 2.96
N THR A 182 -0.63 -16.04 3.53
CA THR A 182 -0.89 -17.37 2.95
C THR A 182 -2.39 -17.62 2.86
N ALA A 183 -2.79 -18.63 2.09
CA ALA A 183 -4.18 -19.08 2.07
C ALA A 183 -4.68 -19.43 3.48
N VAL A 184 -5.96 -19.14 3.71
CA VAL A 184 -6.69 -19.42 4.96
C VAL A 184 -7.30 -20.82 4.91
#